data_AF-A0AAF0ZKL2-F1
#
_entry.id   AF-A0AAF0ZKL2-F1
#
_cell.length_a   1.000
_cell.length_b   1.000
_cell.length_c   1.000
_cell.angle_alpha   90.00
_cell.angle_beta   90.00
_cell.angle_gamma   90.00
#
_symmetry.space_group_name_H-M   'P 1'
#
loop_
_entity.id
_entity.type
_entity.pdbx_description
1 polymer ?
#
loop_
_entity_poly.entity_id
_entity_poly.type
_entity_poly.pdbx_seq_one_letter_code
_entity_poly.pdbx_strand_id
1 'polypeptide(L)'
;MELGVWKTIRALWPKLEGNLQKRVGDGKRIKFWKDAWKEQSPLVEVFPDLFILSNNLDGTIYDMWSAQGWNLFFRRLLNDWEIDRVADLLNRIDDFNGTTAEPDTLRWKHNIDGQFSVKRVYKMEERVQCRGQPKIWRNLWNSQSPTKEEAANVQRSGGGTSHNASGGQFGER
;
A
#
# COMPACT_ATOMS: atom_id res chain seq x y z
N MET A 1 4.60 -14.76 27.03
CA MET A 1 3.62 -15.18 26.00
C MET A 1 4.00 -14.45 24.71
N GLU A 2 4.70 -15.13 23.80
CA GLU A 2 5.14 -14.50 22.54
C GLU A 2 3.92 -14.17 21.67
N LEU A 3 3.77 -12.89 21.31
CA LEU A 3 2.78 -12.48 20.33
C LEU A 3 3.27 -12.97 18.96
N GLY A 4 2.60 -13.97 18.39
CA GLY A 4 2.93 -14.46 17.06
C GLY A 4 2.98 -13.31 16.05
N VAL A 5 3.97 -13.35 15.14
CA VAL A 5 4.29 -12.29 14.16
C VAL A 5 3.03 -11.71 13.51
N TRP A 6 2.11 -12.56 13.07
CA TRP A 6 0.86 -12.14 12.44
C TRP A 6 -0.09 -11.36 13.35
N LYS A 7 -0.15 -11.65 14.66
CA LYS A 7 -0.92 -10.85 15.62
C LYS A 7 -0.33 -9.46 15.74
N THR A 8 1.00 -9.37 15.77
CA THR A 8 1.71 -8.09 15.88
C THR A 8 1.62 -7.27 14.58
N ILE A 9 1.72 -7.90 13.40
CA ILE A 9 1.47 -7.23 12.10
C ILE A 9 0.05 -6.66 12.06
N ARG A 10 -0.97 -7.45 12.43
CA ARG A 10 -2.36 -6.98 12.46
C ARG A 10 -2.56 -5.83 13.45
N ALA A 11 -1.94 -5.90 14.63
CA ALA A 11 -2.01 -4.82 15.61
C ALA A 11 -1.35 -3.52 15.11
N LEU A 12 -0.35 -3.63 14.24
CA LEU A 12 0.32 -2.48 13.62
C LEU A 12 -0.38 -1.99 12.34
N TRP A 13 -1.25 -2.80 11.73
CA TRP A 13 -1.91 -2.48 10.48
C TRP A 13 -2.60 -1.11 10.48
N PRO A 14 -3.41 -0.71 11.49
CA PRO A 14 -4.04 0.61 11.50
C PRO A 14 -3.03 1.77 11.49
N LYS A 15 -1.86 1.60 12.13
CA LYS A 15 -0.78 2.60 12.10
C LYS A 15 -0.12 2.68 10.73
N LEU A 16 -0.01 1.56 10.02
CA LEU A 16 0.60 1.52 8.69
C LEU A 16 -0.34 2.00 7.60
N GLU A 17 -1.62 1.65 7.70
CA GLU A 17 -2.65 2.02 6.74
C GLU A 17 -2.79 3.54 6.59
N GLY A 18 -2.72 4.30 7.68
CA GLY A 18 -2.74 5.76 7.63
C GLY A 18 -1.58 6.38 6.82
N ASN A 19 -0.48 5.63 6.66
CA ASN A 19 0.70 6.04 5.90
C ASN A 19 0.70 5.53 4.45
N LEU A 20 -0.32 4.78 4.03
CA LEU A 20 -0.48 4.30 2.66
C LEU A 20 -1.35 5.27 1.86
N GLN A 21 -0.94 5.53 0.63
CA GLN A 21 -1.71 6.26 -0.37
C GLN A 21 -1.94 5.31 -1.55
N LYS A 22 -3.15 5.32 -2.11
CA LYS A 22 -3.41 4.56 -3.33
C LYS A 22 -2.83 5.33 -4.52
N ARG A 23 -2.15 4.63 -5.41
CA ARG A 23 -1.64 5.18 -6.66
C ARG A 23 -2.43 4.58 -7.81
N VAL A 24 -2.99 5.48 -8.62
CA VAL A 24 -3.80 5.13 -9.76
C VAL A 24 -2.96 4.44 -10.83
N GLY A 25 -3.39 3.25 -11.22
CA GLY A 25 -2.99 2.54 -12.43
C GLY A 25 -4.22 2.48 -13.35
N ASP A 26 -4.87 1.32 -13.40
CA ASP A 26 -6.10 1.09 -14.16
C ASP A 26 -7.35 1.69 -13.53
N GLY A 27 -7.25 2.17 -12.28
CA GLY A 27 -8.29 2.91 -11.58
C GLY A 27 -9.47 2.06 -11.11
N LYS A 28 -9.43 0.74 -11.27
CA LYS A 28 -10.58 -0.16 -11.02
C LYS A 28 -10.81 -0.48 -9.55
N ARG A 29 -9.85 -0.17 -8.67
CA ARG A 29 -9.91 -0.48 -7.23
C ARG A 29 -9.90 0.77 -6.35
N ILE A 30 -9.68 1.92 -6.95
CA ILE A 30 -9.60 3.20 -6.26
C ILE A 30 -10.93 3.93 -6.41
N LYS A 31 -11.63 4.11 -5.29
CA LYS A 31 -12.85 4.90 -5.21
C LYS A 31 -12.52 6.38 -5.28
N PHE A 32 -13.09 7.08 -6.25
CA PHE A 32 -12.83 8.49 -6.50
C PHE A 32 -13.01 9.34 -5.24
N TRP A 33 -14.13 9.16 -4.53
CA TRP A 33 -14.47 9.95 -3.36
C TRP A 33 -13.81 9.47 -2.07
N LYS A 34 -13.74 8.16 -1.87
CA LYS A 34 -13.50 7.54 -0.55
C LYS A 34 -12.04 7.14 -0.31
N ASP A 35 -11.21 7.14 -1.35
CA ASP A 35 -9.80 6.81 -1.21
C ASP A 35 -8.90 8.05 -1.31
N ALA A 36 -7.82 8.07 -0.54
CA ALA A 36 -6.76 9.06 -0.65
C ALA A 36 -5.84 8.69 -1.84
N TRP A 37 -6.19 9.13 -3.05
CA TRP A 37 -5.42 8.88 -4.28
C TRP A 37 -4.80 10.14 -4.87
N LYS A 38 -5.45 11.29 -4.66
CA LYS A 38 -4.95 12.61 -5.08
C LYS A 38 -4.19 13.30 -3.96
N GLU A 39 -4.83 13.46 -2.82
CA GLU A 39 -4.29 14.16 -1.65
C GLU A 39 -3.97 13.18 -0.51
N GLN A 40 -3.59 13.72 0.65
CA GLN A 40 -3.32 12.94 1.86
C GLN A 40 -4.58 12.34 2.48
N SER A 41 -5.74 12.95 2.20
CA SER A 41 -7.08 12.54 2.62
C SER A 41 -7.98 12.23 1.40
N PRO A 42 -9.05 11.45 1.60
CA PRO A 42 -10.10 11.26 0.60
C PRO A 42 -10.79 12.56 0.19
N LEU A 43 -11.23 12.65 -1.07
CA LEU A 43 -11.94 13.83 -1.58
C LEU A 43 -13.26 14.10 -0.86
N VAL A 44 -13.93 13.06 -0.32
CA VAL A 44 -15.15 13.23 0.49
C VAL A 44 -14.93 14.07 1.75
N GLU A 45 -13.72 14.09 2.31
CA GLU A 45 -13.41 14.91 3.48
C GLU A 45 -13.23 16.39 3.11
N VAL A 46 -12.81 16.68 1.87
CA VAL A 46 -12.54 18.04 1.36
C VAL A 46 -13.78 18.64 0.69
N PHE A 47 -14.57 17.80 0.02
CA PHE A 47 -15.78 18.15 -0.72
C PHE A 47 -16.99 17.33 -0.25
N PRO A 48 -17.36 17.38 1.04
CA PRO A 48 -18.49 16.62 1.55
C PRO A 48 -19.78 17.05 0.86
N ASP A 49 -19.93 18.34 0.59
CA ASP A 49 -21.05 18.97 -0.13
C ASP A 49 -21.27 18.40 -1.53
N LEU A 50 -20.20 18.23 -2.31
CA LEU A 50 -20.29 17.62 -3.64
C LEU A 50 -20.50 16.11 -3.57
N PHE A 51 -19.92 15.44 -2.57
CA PHE A 51 -20.10 14.00 -2.37
C PHE A 51 -21.58 13.66 -2.16
N ILE A 52 -22.30 14.38 -1.29
CA ILE A 52 -23.75 14.13 -1.07
C ILE A 52 -24.59 14.43 -2.32
N LEU A 53 -24.08 15.19 -3.28
CA LEU A 53 -24.78 15.43 -4.55
C LEU A 53 -24.39 14.44 -5.64
N SER A 54 -23.24 13.79 -5.54
CA SER A 54 -22.76 12.84 -6.53
C SER A 54 -23.75 11.69 -6.70
N ASN A 55 -23.91 11.27 -7.95
CA ASN A 55 -24.72 10.11 -8.33
C ASN A 55 -23.99 8.79 -8.06
N ASN A 56 -22.65 8.82 -8.02
CA ASN A 56 -21.83 7.63 -7.85
C ASN A 56 -20.89 7.77 -6.65
N LEU A 57 -21.42 7.46 -5.46
CA LEU A 57 -20.70 7.58 -4.19
C LEU A 57 -19.57 6.54 -4.04
N ASP A 58 -19.70 5.40 -4.70
CA ASP A 58 -18.75 4.29 -4.66
C ASP A 58 -18.00 4.11 -5.99
N GLY A 59 -18.14 5.08 -6.89
CA GLY A 59 -17.52 5.07 -8.21
C GLY A 59 -16.02 5.01 -8.12
N THR A 60 -15.44 4.15 -8.95
CA THR A 60 -14.00 4.04 -9.09
C THR A 60 -13.47 5.11 -10.06
N ILE A 61 -12.17 5.35 -10.06
CA ILE A 61 -11.56 6.26 -11.05
C ILE A 61 -11.83 5.74 -12.47
N TYR A 62 -11.80 4.42 -12.66
CA TYR A 62 -12.15 3.81 -13.94
C TYR A 62 -13.57 4.16 -14.39
N ASP A 63 -14.54 4.19 -13.48
CA ASP A 63 -15.94 4.52 -13.81
C ASP A 63 -16.13 6.01 -14.11
N MET A 64 -15.29 6.86 -13.51
CA MET A 64 -15.46 8.32 -13.49
C MET A 64 -14.51 9.06 -14.43
N TRP A 65 -13.58 8.37 -15.10
CA TRP A 65 -12.62 8.96 -16.04
C TRP A 65 -12.79 8.40 -17.45
N SER A 66 -12.77 9.27 -18.45
CA SER A 66 -12.72 8.89 -19.87
C SER A 66 -11.70 9.70 -20.64
N ALA A 67 -11.54 9.41 -21.94
CA ALA A 67 -10.69 10.20 -22.83
C ALA A 67 -11.14 11.66 -22.97
N GLN A 68 -12.37 12.00 -22.56
CA GLN A 68 -12.92 13.36 -22.55
C GLN A 68 -12.79 14.04 -21.18
N GLY A 69 -12.25 13.35 -20.17
CA GLY A 69 -12.04 13.88 -18.82
C GLY A 69 -12.92 13.24 -17.76
N TRP A 70 -13.25 14.02 -16.73
CA TRP A 70 -14.02 13.56 -15.57
C TRP A 70 -15.53 13.51 -15.85
N ASN A 71 -16.13 12.34 -15.64
CA ASN A 71 -17.57 12.09 -15.74
C ASN A 71 -18.24 12.24 -14.36
N LEU A 72 -18.41 13.49 -13.92
CA LEU A 72 -19.06 13.81 -12.65
C LEU A 72 -20.57 14.06 -12.87
N PHE A 73 -21.40 13.13 -12.41
CA PHE A 73 -22.85 13.29 -12.43
C PHE A 73 -23.39 13.62 -11.04
N PHE A 74 -24.29 14.61 -10.98
CA PHE A 74 -24.97 15.03 -9.76
C PHE A 74 -26.46 14.72 -9.82
N ARG A 75 -27.06 14.43 -8.66
CA ARG A 75 -28.46 14.02 -8.50
C ARG A 75 -29.48 15.14 -8.77
N ARG A 76 -29.02 16.39 -8.88
CA ARG A 76 -29.83 17.57 -9.20
C ARG A 76 -28.95 18.62 -9.89
N LEU A 77 -29.61 19.66 -10.40
CA LEU A 77 -28.92 20.88 -10.83
C LEU A 77 -28.16 21.51 -9.65
N LEU A 78 -26.99 22.04 -9.96
CA LEU A 78 -26.12 22.70 -8.99
C LEU A 78 -26.59 24.14 -8.77
N ASN A 79 -26.49 24.59 -7.52
CA ASN A 79 -26.62 26.01 -7.21
C ASN A 79 -25.31 26.74 -7.53
N ASP A 80 -25.36 28.07 -7.64
CA ASP A 80 -24.19 28.90 -7.98
C ASP A 80 -22.98 28.61 -7.07
N TRP A 81 -23.20 28.48 -5.76
CA TRP A 81 -22.12 28.17 -4.81
C TRP A 81 -21.56 26.74 -4.96
N GLU A 82 -22.33 25.78 -5.47
CA GLU A 82 -21.84 24.42 -5.74
C GLU A 82 -21.04 24.36 -7.04
N ILE A 83 -21.33 25.23 -8.00
CA ILE A 83 -20.55 25.34 -9.24
C ILE A 83 -19.11 25.77 -8.91
N ASP A 84 -18.94 26.78 -8.05
CA ASP A 84 -17.61 27.19 -7.59
C ASP A 84 -16.86 26.04 -6.91
N ARG A 85 -17.57 25.24 -6.11
CA ARG A 85 -17.01 24.05 -5.45
C ARG A 85 -16.58 22.98 -6.45
N VAL A 86 -17.33 22.78 -7.53
CA VAL A 86 -16.94 21.87 -8.62
C VAL A 86 -15.72 22.39 -9.35
N ALA A 87 -15.62 23.71 -9.60
CA ALA A 87 -14.43 24.30 -10.19
C ALA A 87 -13.19 24.07 -9.32
N ASP A 88 -13.30 24.27 -8.00
CA ASP A 88 -12.24 23.96 -7.04
C ASP A 88 -11.84 22.48 -7.08
N LEU A 89 -12.81 21.57 -7.15
CA LEU A 89 -12.56 20.14 -7.27
C LEU A 89 -11.78 19.83 -8.55
N LEU A 90 -12.23 20.34 -9.70
CA LEU A 90 -11.60 20.10 -10.99
C LEU A 90 -10.16 20.65 -11.03
N ASN A 91 -9.94 21.86 -10.50
CA ASN A 91 -8.60 22.44 -10.39
C ASN A 91 -7.66 21.56 -9.55
N ARG A 92 -8.15 20.93 -8.48
CA ARG A 92 -7.33 20.04 -7.64
C ARG A 92 -6.97 18.71 -8.30
N ILE A 93 -7.72 18.31 -9.33
CA ILE A 93 -7.51 17.03 -10.03
C ILE A 93 -7.06 17.25 -11.49
N ASP A 94 -6.64 18.46 -11.86
CA ASP A 94 -6.33 18.85 -13.24
C ASP A 94 -5.07 18.16 -13.81
N ASP A 95 -4.10 17.91 -12.95
CA ASP A 95 -2.81 17.26 -13.23
C ASP A 95 -2.92 15.74 -13.24
N PHE A 96 -4.15 15.21 -13.15
CA PHE A 96 -4.41 13.80 -13.37
C PHE A 96 -4.31 13.46 -14.86
N ASN A 97 -3.22 12.76 -15.22
CA ASN A 97 -2.91 12.39 -16.60
C ASN A 97 -3.65 11.13 -17.11
N GLY A 98 -4.68 10.66 -16.40
CA GLY A 98 -5.46 9.49 -16.75
C GLY A 98 -4.94 8.15 -16.19
N THR A 99 -5.66 7.09 -16.55
CA THR A 99 -5.39 5.71 -16.14
C THR A 99 -4.41 5.01 -17.09
N THR A 100 -3.68 4.02 -16.58
CA THR A 100 -2.77 3.16 -17.35
C THR A 100 -3.30 1.74 -17.49
N ALA A 101 -2.62 0.88 -18.27
CA ALA A 101 -2.93 -0.55 -18.31
C ALA A 101 -2.48 -1.32 -17.05
N GLU A 102 -1.55 -0.75 -16.28
CA GLU A 102 -1.01 -1.35 -15.05
C GLU A 102 -2.03 -1.32 -13.90
N PRO A 103 -2.03 -2.31 -13.00
CA PRO A 103 -2.96 -2.33 -11.88
C PRO A 103 -2.72 -1.21 -10.86
N ASP A 104 -3.77 -0.81 -10.14
CA ASP A 104 -3.66 0.07 -8.99
C ASP A 104 -2.66 -0.43 -7.94
N THR A 105 -1.84 0.47 -7.39
CA THR A 105 -0.77 0.16 -6.44
C THR A 105 -0.90 0.95 -5.14
N LEU A 106 -0.17 0.53 -4.11
CA LEU A 106 -0.04 1.26 -2.84
C LEU A 106 1.34 1.91 -2.77
N ARG A 107 1.40 3.16 -2.32
CA ARG A 107 2.63 3.91 -2.08
C ARG A 107 2.67 4.45 -0.65
N TRP A 108 3.86 4.60 -0.10
CA TRP A 108 4.08 5.19 1.22
C TRP A 108 4.09 6.72 1.13
N LYS A 109 3.19 7.38 1.89
CA LYS A 109 2.99 8.85 1.89
C LYS A 109 4.27 9.64 2.21
N HIS A 110 5.09 9.12 3.12
CA HIS A 110 6.23 9.86 3.68
C HIS A 110 7.55 9.67 2.93
N ASN A 111 7.56 8.89 1.85
CA ASN A 111 8.77 8.66 1.08
C ASN A 111 8.61 9.21 -0.34
N ILE A 112 9.62 9.98 -0.78
CA ILE A 112 9.67 10.59 -2.11
C ILE A 112 9.62 9.52 -3.21
N ASP A 113 10.20 8.34 -2.95
CA ASP A 113 10.16 7.17 -3.83
C ASP A 113 8.89 6.31 -3.68
N GLY A 114 8.01 6.64 -2.72
CA GLY A 114 6.80 5.90 -2.40
C GLY A 114 7.04 4.51 -1.80
N GLN A 115 8.28 4.13 -1.47
CA GLN A 115 8.62 2.79 -1.00
C GLN A 115 8.48 2.63 0.51
N PHE A 116 8.22 1.42 0.98
CA PHE A 116 8.27 1.14 2.41
C PHE A 116 9.71 1.08 2.91
N SER A 117 9.99 1.66 4.08
CA SER A 117 11.26 1.44 4.76
C SER A 117 11.07 1.35 6.27
N VAL A 118 11.36 0.17 6.80
CA VAL A 118 11.36 -0.14 8.24
C VAL A 118 12.19 0.88 9.01
N LYS A 119 13.41 1.18 8.54
CA LYS A 119 14.33 2.14 9.17
C LYS A 119 13.70 3.53 9.29
N ARG A 120 12.93 3.95 8.29
CA ARG A 120 12.28 5.28 8.29
C ARG A 120 11.04 5.30 9.16
N VAL A 121 10.28 4.21 9.24
CA VAL A 121 9.18 4.08 10.20
C VAL A 121 9.67 4.23 11.64
N TYR A 122 10.78 3.57 12.00
CA TYR A 122 11.40 3.77 13.32
C TYR A 122 11.79 5.22 13.58
N LYS A 123 12.46 5.86 12.60
CA LYS A 123 12.87 7.28 12.72
C LYS A 123 11.68 8.24 12.83
N MET A 124 10.56 7.91 12.18
CA MET A 124 9.31 8.66 12.30
C MET A 124 8.71 8.49 13.69
N GLU A 125 8.68 7.26 14.22
CA GLU A 125 8.20 7.01 15.58
C GLU A 125 9.05 7.66 16.66
N GLU A 126 10.39 7.65 16.52
CA GLU A 126 11.29 8.32 17.47
C GLU A 126 11.02 9.82 17.56
N ARG A 127 10.61 10.46 16.45
CA ARG A 127 10.21 11.88 16.42
C ARG A 127 8.86 12.14 17.10
N VAL A 128 7.98 11.14 17.17
CA VAL A 128 6.65 11.22 17.81
C VAL A 128 6.71 10.77 19.28
N GLN A 129 7.80 10.10 19.69
CA GLN A 129 8.00 9.56 21.03
C GLN A 129 8.36 10.64 22.07
N CYS A 130 7.34 11.42 22.44
CA CYS A 130 7.26 12.17 23.69
C CYS A 130 6.20 11.61 24.66
N ARG A 131 5.61 10.42 24.42
CA ARG A 131 4.44 9.94 25.20
C ARG A 131 4.40 8.44 25.54
N GLY A 132 5.49 7.85 26.04
CA GLY A 132 5.43 6.57 26.76
C GLY A 132 4.80 5.35 26.05
N GLN A 133 4.72 5.36 24.71
CA GLN A 133 4.07 4.27 23.96
C GLN A 133 4.92 2.99 23.98
N PRO A 134 4.32 1.79 24.09
CA PRO A 134 5.04 0.53 24.03
C PRO A 134 5.81 0.38 22.71
N LYS A 135 7.04 -0.14 22.78
CA LYS A 135 7.87 -0.44 21.59
C LYS A 135 7.36 -1.70 20.88
N ILE A 136 6.16 -1.62 20.28
CA ILE A 136 5.47 -2.73 19.60
C ILE A 136 6.36 -3.33 18.49
N TRP A 137 7.18 -2.50 17.85
CA TRP A 137 8.13 -2.91 16.82
C TRP A 137 9.26 -3.83 17.32
N ARG A 138 9.65 -3.72 18.59
CA ARG A 138 10.72 -4.54 19.19
C ARG A 138 10.32 -6.02 19.21
N ASN A 139 9.04 -6.30 19.46
CA ASN A 139 8.50 -7.66 19.51
C ASN A 139 8.30 -8.26 18.11
N LEU A 140 8.08 -7.42 17.11
CA LEU A 140 7.96 -7.85 15.72
C LEU A 140 9.30 -8.39 15.20
N TRP A 141 10.39 -7.65 15.46
CA TRP A 141 11.73 -7.96 14.93
C TRP A 141 12.59 -8.88 15.80
N ASN A 142 12.23 -9.06 17.08
CA ASN A 142 12.81 -10.12 17.91
C ASN A 142 12.17 -11.50 17.63
N SER A 143 11.13 -11.56 16.78
CA SER A 143 10.64 -12.86 16.32
C SER A 143 11.73 -13.52 15.46
N GLN A 144 12.02 -14.80 15.72
CA GLN A 144 12.97 -15.60 14.93
C GLN A 144 12.41 -15.92 13.54
N SER A 145 12.07 -14.88 12.77
CA SER A 145 11.71 -15.00 11.37
C SER A 145 13.01 -15.17 10.59
N PRO A 146 13.20 -16.25 9.81
CA PRO A 146 14.45 -16.50 9.11
C PRO A 146 14.77 -15.31 8.22
N THR A 147 16.00 -14.80 8.34
CA THR A 147 16.47 -13.76 7.44
C THR A 147 16.58 -14.31 6.02
N LYS A 148 16.44 -13.45 5.01
CA LYS A 148 16.54 -13.84 3.59
C LYS A 148 17.89 -14.53 3.27
N GLU A 149 18.92 -14.25 4.08
CA GLU A 149 20.24 -14.87 4.01
C GLU A 149 20.22 -16.32 4.50
N GLU A 150 19.48 -16.64 5.56
CA GLU A 150 19.33 -18.01 6.08
C GLU A 150 18.52 -18.89 5.13
N ALA A 151 17.46 -18.35 4.51
CA ALA A 151 16.66 -19.07 3.51
C ALA A 151 17.48 -19.45 2.26
N ALA A 152 18.43 -18.60 1.85
CA ALA A 152 19.31 -18.87 0.72
C ALA A 152 20.41 -19.90 1.06
N ASN A 153 20.84 -19.99 2.32
CA ASN A 153 21.90 -20.91 2.74
C ASN A 153 21.39 -22.35 2.91
N VAL A 154 20.12 -22.54 3.30
CA VAL A 154 19.46 -23.86 3.39
C VAL A 154 19.36 -24.56 2.02
N GLN A 155 19.28 -23.80 0.92
CA GLN A 155 19.26 -24.37 -0.43
C GLN A 155 20.65 -24.77 -0.94
N ARG A 156 21.75 -24.24 -0.37
CA ARG A 156 23.13 -24.61 -0.75
C ARG A 156 23.66 -25.84 -0.02
N SER A 157 23.18 -26.15 1.18
CA SER A 157 23.70 -27.26 1.98
C SER A 157 23.06 -28.63 1.69
N GLY A 158 22.09 -28.70 0.76
CA GLY A 158 21.35 -29.94 0.45
C GLY A 158 21.96 -30.85 -0.63
N GLY A 159 23.12 -30.52 -1.19
CA GLY A 159 23.72 -31.28 -2.29
C GLY A 159 25.08 -31.85 -1.94
N GLY A 160 25.14 -33.07 -1.39
CA GLY A 160 26.39 -33.82 -1.35
C GLY A 160 26.50 -34.88 -0.27
N THR A 161 26.02 -36.09 -0.56
CA THR A 161 26.67 -37.31 -0.03
C THR A 161 26.51 -38.44 -1.05
N SER A 162 27.48 -38.59 -1.97
CA SER A 162 27.76 -39.87 -2.62
C SER A 162 28.91 -40.52 -1.86
N HIS A 163 28.60 -41.61 -1.16
CA HIS A 163 29.61 -42.48 -0.56
C HIS A 163 30.37 -43.20 -1.69
N ASN A 164 31.67 -42.99 -1.73
CA ASN A 164 32.62 -43.84 -2.43
C ASN A 164 33.02 -44.97 -1.46
N ALA A 165 32.87 -46.23 -1.89
CA ALA A 165 33.49 -47.38 -1.23
C ALA A 165 34.21 -48.19 -2.30
N SER A 166 35.53 -48.21 -2.18
CA SER A 166 36.47 -48.86 -3.09
C SER A 166 36.73 -50.31 -2.69
N GLY A 167 36.99 -51.16 -3.69
CA GLY A 167 38.09 -52.14 -3.63
C GLY A 167 37.71 -53.62 -3.55
N GLY A 168 38.30 -54.41 -4.47
CA GLY A 168 38.57 -55.83 -4.24
C GLY A 168 38.48 -56.73 -5.47
N GLN A 169 39.63 -57.00 -6.11
CA GLN A 169 39.86 -57.98 -7.19
C GLN A 169 39.66 -59.44 -6.75
N PHE A 170 39.32 -60.33 -7.69
CA PHE A 170 39.77 -61.74 -7.89
C PHE A 170 39.09 -62.21 -9.21
N GLY A 171 39.67 -62.88 -10.20
CA GLY A 171 40.84 -63.76 -10.31
C GLY A 171 40.38 -65.12 -10.85
N GLU A 172 40.55 -65.34 -12.17
CA GLU A 172 40.66 -66.62 -12.94
C GLU A 172 39.80 -67.85 -12.57
N ARG A 173 38.97 -68.35 -13.51
CA ARG A 173 39.28 -69.36 -14.54
C ARG A 173 38.06 -69.62 -15.43
#